data_AF-A0A2L0BUV1-F1
#
_entry.id   AF-A0A2L0BUV1-F1
#
_cell.length_a   1.000
_cell.length_b   1.000
_cell.length_c   1.000
_cell.angle_alpha   90.00
_cell.angle_beta   90.00
_cell.angle_gamma   90.00
#
_symmetry.space_group_name_H-M   'P 1'
#
loop_
_entity.id
_entity.type
_entity.pdbx_description
1 polymer ?
#
loop_
_entity_poly.entity_id
_entity_poly.type
_entity_poly.pdbx_seq_one_letter_code
_entity_poly.pdbx_strand_id
1 'polypeptide(L)'
;QLMVNPFSGAAIDRIGYDIPMMIGLTIMFMSTALFACGRSYGLLFFARSLQGVGSAFADTAGLAMIADRFTEENERSKALGIALAFISFGCLVAPPFGGALFQFAGKEVPFLVLAFVSLMDGFMLLLVSK
;
A
#
# COMPACT_ATOMS: atom_id res chain seq x y z
N GLN A 1 -9.30 6.53 1.15
CA GLN A 1 -9.21 5.32 1.99
C GLN A 1 -10.53 5.00 2.70
N LEU A 2 -10.96 5.72 3.73
CA LEU A 2 -12.18 5.35 4.50
C LEU A 2 -13.46 5.18 3.67
N MET A 3 -13.71 6.09 2.71
CA MET A 3 -14.86 5.98 1.79
C MET A 3 -14.67 4.95 0.68
N VAL A 4 -13.42 4.57 0.37
CA VAL A 4 -13.06 3.66 -0.73
C VAL A 4 -13.01 2.21 -0.26
N ASN A 5 -12.69 1.97 1.02
CA ASN A 5 -12.64 0.64 1.63
C ASN A 5 -13.91 -0.23 1.40
N PRO A 6 -15.15 0.28 1.55
CA PRO A 6 -16.34 -0.55 1.26
C PRO A 6 -16.45 -0.91 -0.22
N PHE A 7 -15.98 -0.05 -1.12
CA PHE A 7 -15.94 -0.31 -2.56
C PHE A 7 -14.85 -1.32 -2.93
N SER A 8 -13.68 -1.23 -2.30
CA SER A 8 -12.60 -2.19 -2.53
C SER A 8 -12.93 -3.57 -1.96
N GLY A 9 -13.58 -3.64 -0.79
CA GLY A 9 -14.13 -4.87 -0.24
C GLY A 9 -15.12 -5.55 -1.20
N ALA A 10 -16.10 -4.81 -1.70
CA ALA A 10 -17.07 -5.35 -2.67
C ALA A 10 -16.42 -5.78 -4.01
N ALA A 11 -15.32 -5.14 -4.40
CA ALA A 11 -14.54 -5.55 -5.56
C ALA A 11 -13.80 -6.87 -5.29
N ILE A 12 -13.11 -6.99 -4.14
CA ILE A 12 -12.38 -8.20 -3.75
C ILE A 12 -13.33 -9.41 -3.71
N ASP A 13 -14.54 -9.25 -3.17
CA ASP A 13 -15.54 -10.31 -3.10
C ASP A 13 -16.00 -10.84 -4.48
N ARG A 14 -15.86 -10.05 -5.55
CA ARG A 14 -16.31 -10.42 -6.91
C ARG A 14 -15.20 -10.92 -7.84
N ILE A 15 -13.97 -10.43 -7.70
CA ILE A 15 -12.87 -10.68 -8.65
C ILE A 15 -11.62 -11.30 -7.98
N GLY A 16 -11.69 -11.63 -6.69
CA GLY A 16 -10.58 -12.18 -5.92
C GLY A 16 -9.65 -11.08 -5.39
N TYR A 17 -8.63 -11.48 -4.60
CA TYR A 17 -7.71 -10.56 -3.92
C TYR A 17 -6.52 -10.12 -4.79
N ASP A 18 -6.04 -10.97 -5.72
CA ASP A 18 -4.82 -10.69 -6.50
C ASP A 18 -4.95 -9.46 -7.43
N ILE A 19 -6.08 -9.35 -8.13
CA ILE A 19 -6.32 -8.27 -9.11
C ILE A 19 -6.46 -6.90 -8.42
N PRO A 20 -7.32 -6.74 -7.38
CA PRO A 20 -7.43 -5.47 -6.65
C PRO A 20 -6.11 -5.05 -6.00
N MET A 21 -5.33 -6.01 -5.48
CA MET A 21 -4.04 -5.72 -4.85
C MET A 21 -3.02 -5.21 -5.87
N MET A 22 -2.91 -5.84 -7.05
CA MET A 22 -2.08 -5.35 -8.15
C MET A 22 -2.48 -3.95 -8.64
N ILE A 23 -3.78 -3.70 -8.79
CA ILE A 23 -4.30 -2.39 -9.19
C ILE A 23 -3.94 -1.34 -8.15
N GLY A 24 -4.17 -1.65 -6.85
CA GLY A 24 -3.84 -0.77 -5.74
C GLY A 24 -2.35 -0.40 -5.70
N LEU A 25 -1.48 -1.40 -5.82
CA LEU A 25 -0.03 -1.22 -5.84
C LEU A 25 0.45 -0.39 -7.05
N THR A 26 -0.10 -0.65 -8.23
CA THR A 26 0.22 0.13 -9.44
C THR A 26 -0.20 1.59 -9.30
N ILE A 27 -1.39 1.82 -8.74
CA ILE A 27 -1.88 3.18 -8.46
C ILE A 27 -1.01 3.87 -7.41
N MET A 28 -0.60 3.16 -6.35
CA MET A 28 0.31 3.72 -5.34
C MET A 28 1.67 4.07 -5.95
N PHE A 29 2.25 3.21 -6.78
CA PHE A 29 3.50 3.48 -7.48
C PHE A 29 3.39 4.74 -8.35
N MET A 30 2.40 4.79 -9.24
CA MET A 30 2.19 5.91 -10.16
C MET A 30 1.93 7.23 -9.43
N SER A 31 1.08 7.20 -8.40
CA SER A 31 0.77 8.40 -7.60
C SER A 31 1.98 8.90 -6.81
N THR A 32 2.80 8.00 -6.26
CA THR A 32 4.00 8.37 -5.51
C THR A 32 5.08 8.93 -6.42
N ALA A 33 5.26 8.35 -7.62
CA ALA A 33 6.15 8.89 -8.65
C ALA A 33 5.68 10.27 -9.12
N LEU A 34 4.37 10.44 -9.33
CA LEU A 34 3.78 11.73 -9.69
C LEU A 34 3.97 12.78 -8.58
N PHE A 35 3.89 12.37 -7.31
CA PHE A 35 4.14 13.24 -6.16
C PHE A 35 5.61 13.67 -6.06
N ALA A 36 6.55 12.77 -6.39
CA ALA A 36 7.97 13.09 -6.42
C ALA A 36 8.30 14.19 -7.45
N CYS A 37 7.79 14.02 -8.69
CA CYS A 37 7.98 14.97 -9.79
C CYS A 37 7.11 16.24 -9.66
N GLY A 38 6.03 16.18 -8.88
CA GLY A 38 5.08 17.27 -8.72
C GLY A 38 5.65 18.49 -8.01
N ARG A 39 5.46 19.65 -8.63
CA ARG A 39 5.81 20.97 -8.07
C ARG A 39 4.60 21.88 -7.86
N SER A 40 3.43 21.50 -8.38
CA SER A 40 2.18 22.26 -8.27
C SER A 40 1.25 21.64 -7.22
N TYR A 41 0.61 22.48 -6.41
CA TYR A 41 -0.34 22.06 -5.38
C TYR A 41 -1.48 21.19 -5.93
N GLY A 42 -2.01 21.54 -7.11
CA GLY A 42 -3.07 20.76 -7.76
C GLY A 42 -2.63 19.34 -8.11
N LEU A 43 -1.39 19.17 -8.56
CA LEU A 43 -0.85 17.85 -8.89
C LEU A 43 -0.58 17.02 -7.62
N LEU A 44 -0.07 17.66 -6.56
CA LEU A 44 0.17 17.01 -5.27
C LEU A 44 -1.14 16.56 -4.61
N PHE A 45 -2.18 17.39 -4.68
CA PHE A 45 -3.51 17.05 -4.20
C PHE A 45 -4.07 15.85 -4.96
N PHE A 46 -4.03 15.90 -6.29
CA PHE A 46 -4.50 14.79 -7.13
C PHE A 46 -3.73 13.49 -6.85
N ALA A 47 -2.40 13.57 -6.76
CA ALA A 47 -1.55 12.43 -6.43
C ALA A 47 -1.91 11.84 -5.05
N ARG A 48 -2.20 12.65 -4.03
CA ARG A 48 -2.63 12.16 -2.70
C ARG A 48 -4.01 11.52 -2.73
N SER A 49 -4.96 12.11 -3.45
CA SER A 49 -6.27 11.49 -3.64
C SER A 49 -6.14 10.12 -4.30
N LEU A 50 -5.31 10.02 -5.34
CA LEU A 50 -5.08 8.78 -6.06
C LEU A 50 -4.33 7.74 -5.20
N GLN A 51 -3.32 8.16 -4.45
CA GLN A 51 -2.59 7.31 -3.51
C GLN A 51 -3.52 6.73 -2.43
N GLY A 52 -4.47 7.53 -1.93
CA GLY A 52 -5.47 7.09 -0.96
C GLY A 52 -6.54 6.15 -1.51
N VAL A 53 -6.71 6.09 -2.84
CA VAL A 53 -7.49 5.05 -3.53
C VAL A 53 -6.66 3.77 -3.62
N GLY A 54 -5.41 3.88 -4.09
CA GLY A 54 -4.50 2.73 -4.23
C GLY A 54 -4.26 1.98 -2.92
N SER A 55 -3.98 2.71 -1.82
CA SER A 55 -3.79 2.11 -0.49
C SER A 55 -5.06 1.40 0.01
N ALA A 56 -6.25 1.93 -0.26
CA ALA A 56 -7.50 1.26 0.15
C ALA A 56 -7.60 -0.14 -0.46
N PHE A 57 -7.32 -0.26 -1.75
CA PHE A 57 -7.32 -1.55 -2.45
C PHE A 57 -6.22 -2.49 -1.93
N ALA A 58 -4.99 -1.99 -1.75
CA ALA A 58 -3.88 -2.80 -1.26
C ALA A 58 -4.12 -3.32 0.17
N ASP A 59 -4.55 -2.46 1.11
CA ASP A 59 -4.77 -2.83 2.50
C ASP A 59 -5.92 -3.83 2.66
N THR A 60 -7.03 -3.59 1.96
CA THR A 60 -8.20 -4.48 2.01
C THR A 60 -7.91 -5.83 1.37
N ALA A 61 -7.22 -5.86 0.23
CA ALA A 61 -6.89 -7.11 -0.45
C ALA A 61 -5.82 -7.91 0.31
N GLY A 62 -4.80 -7.25 0.86
CA GLY A 62 -3.76 -7.92 1.65
C GLY A 62 -4.30 -8.57 2.93
N LEU A 63 -5.17 -7.86 3.67
CA LEU A 63 -5.83 -8.44 4.84
C LEU A 63 -6.81 -9.56 4.47
N ALA A 64 -7.55 -9.41 3.38
CA ALA A 64 -8.45 -10.46 2.87
C ALA A 64 -7.68 -11.72 2.46
N MET A 65 -6.54 -11.57 1.78
CA MET A 65 -5.66 -12.67 1.37
C MET A 65 -5.14 -13.45 2.58
N ILE A 66 -4.71 -12.76 3.64
CA ILE A 66 -4.30 -13.40 4.89
C ILE A 66 -5.50 -14.13 5.52
N ALA A 67 -6.68 -13.49 5.57
CA ALA A 67 -7.86 -14.10 6.15
C ALA A 67 -8.33 -15.36 5.40
N ASP A 68 -8.18 -15.39 4.08
CA ASP A 68 -8.54 -16.53 3.21
C ASP A 68 -7.51 -17.67 3.28
N ARG A 69 -6.21 -17.33 3.34
CA ARG A 69 -5.14 -18.34 3.35
C ARG A 69 -5.04 -19.12 4.65
N PHE A 70 -5.41 -18.51 5.78
CA PHE A 70 -5.42 -19.16 7.10
C PHE A 70 -6.86 -19.56 7.48
N THR A 71 -7.21 -20.82 7.24
CA THR A 71 -8.57 -21.34 7.51
C THR A 71 -8.85 -21.58 8.99
N GLU A 72 -7.83 -21.89 9.78
CA GLU A 72 -7.95 -22.11 11.23
C GLU A 72 -8.04 -20.78 11.99
N GLU A 73 -9.08 -20.57 12.80
CA GLU A 73 -9.32 -19.28 13.49
C GLU A 73 -8.15 -18.83 14.36
N ASN A 74 -7.49 -19.79 15.03
CA ASN A 74 -6.33 -19.53 15.87
C ASN A 74 -5.09 -19.11 15.05
N GLU A 75 -4.87 -19.72 13.88
CA GLU A 75 -3.76 -19.35 13.00
C GLU A 75 -4.03 -18.03 12.28
N ARG A 76 -5.28 -17.82 11.82
CA ARG A 76 -5.73 -16.57 11.22
C ARG A 76 -5.54 -15.38 12.15
N SER A 77 -5.96 -15.51 13.41
CA SER A 77 -5.82 -14.44 14.40
C SER A 77 -4.36 -14.13 14.71
N LYS A 78 -3.49 -15.16 14.77
CA LYS A 78 -2.04 -14.97 14.91
C LYS A 78 -1.44 -14.27 13.69
N ALA A 79 -1.77 -14.73 12.47
CA ALA A 79 -1.25 -14.15 11.24
C ALA A 79 -1.68 -12.68 11.07
N LEU A 80 -2.96 -12.37 11.29
CA LEU A 80 -3.47 -10.99 11.29
C LEU A 80 -2.82 -10.15 12.39
N GLY A 81 -2.62 -10.70 13.58
CA GLY A 81 -1.91 -10.04 14.68
C GLY A 81 -0.47 -9.68 14.31
N ILE A 82 0.25 -10.60 13.67
CA ILE A 82 1.61 -10.36 13.16
C ILE A 82 1.59 -9.28 12.07
N ALA A 83 0.66 -9.34 11.12
CA ALA A 83 0.53 -8.34 10.06
C ALA A 83 0.27 -6.93 10.62
N LEU A 84 -0.66 -6.80 11.57
CA LEU A 84 -0.96 -5.54 12.25
C LEU A 84 0.22 -5.01 13.09
N ALA A 85 1.01 -5.91 13.69
CA ALA A 85 2.24 -5.54 14.38
C ALA A 85 3.27 -4.94 13.40
N PHE A 86 3.44 -5.55 12.23
CA PHE A 86 4.32 -5.00 11.18
C PHE A 86 3.82 -3.66 10.63
N ILE A 87 2.51 -3.49 10.43
CA ILE A 87 1.93 -2.20 10.04
C ILE A 87 2.26 -1.12 11.09
N SER A 88 2.06 -1.43 12.37
CA SER A 88 2.36 -0.50 13.47
C SER A 88 3.84 -0.15 13.55
N PHE A 89 4.71 -1.16 13.37
CA PHE A 89 6.15 -0.98 13.31
C PHE A 89 6.57 -0.10 12.12
N GLY A 90 6.00 -0.35 10.94
CA GLY A 90 6.22 0.46 9.74
C GLY A 90 5.82 1.92 9.96
N CYS A 91 4.65 2.17 10.55
CA CYS A 91 4.20 3.51 10.93
C CYS A 91 5.12 4.20 11.93
N LEU A 92 5.80 3.45 12.81
CA LEU A 92 6.75 3.99 13.77
C LEU A 92 8.10 4.35 13.11
N VAL A 93 8.59 3.49 12.22
CA VAL A 93 9.91 3.65 11.57
C VAL A 93 9.85 4.59 10.36
N ALA A 94 8.70 4.70 9.68
CA ALA A 94 8.57 5.49 8.46
C ALA A 94 8.81 7.00 8.66
N PRO A 95 8.26 7.70 9.69
CA PRO A 95 8.52 9.12 9.90
C PRO A 95 10.00 9.49 10.16
N PRO A 96 10.74 8.83 11.07
CA PRO A 96 12.14 9.16 11.29
C PRO A 96 13.00 8.83 10.06
N PHE A 97 12.72 7.72 9.37
CA PHE A 97 13.47 7.34 8.17
C PHE A 97 13.19 8.30 6.99
N GLY A 98 11.91 8.61 6.74
CA GLY A 98 11.49 9.55 5.71
C GLY A 98 11.95 10.98 5.99
N GLY A 99 11.93 11.42 7.25
CA GLY A 99 12.42 12.72 7.67
C GLY A 99 13.94 12.86 7.52
N ALA A 100 14.71 11.84 7.90
CA ALA A 100 16.14 11.82 7.67
C ALA A 100 16.47 11.88 6.17
N LEU A 101 15.84 11.04 5.36
CA LEU A 101 16.01 11.06 3.90
C LEU A 101 15.66 12.41 3.28
N PHE A 102 14.58 13.05 3.76
CA PHE A 102 14.16 14.37 3.30
C PHE A 102 15.22 15.43 3.59
N GLN A 103 15.85 15.40 4.77
CA GLN A 103 16.89 16.37 5.14
C GLN A 103 18.20 16.16 4.36
N PHE A 104 18.64 14.93 4.15
CA PHE A 104 19.93 14.65 3.51
C PHE A 104 19.88 14.69 1.98
N ALA A 105 18.76 14.33 1.37
CA ALA A 105 18.68 14.11 -0.08
C ALA A 105 17.52 14.87 -0.77
N GLY A 106 16.80 15.71 -0.02
CA GLY A 106 15.73 16.57 -0.54
C GLY A 106 14.38 15.88 -0.67
N LYS A 107 13.38 16.64 -1.12
CA LYS A 107 11.97 16.21 -1.11
C LYS A 107 11.66 14.98 -1.97
N GLU A 108 12.46 14.72 -2.99
CA GLU A 108 12.11 13.75 -4.05
C GLU A 108 12.52 12.32 -3.66
N VAL A 109 13.57 12.18 -2.85
CA VAL A 109 14.16 10.89 -2.49
C VAL A 109 13.27 10.02 -1.60
N PRO A 110 12.60 10.52 -0.54
CA PRO A 110 11.67 9.72 0.25
C PRO A 110 10.56 9.11 -0.61
N PHE A 111 10.04 9.87 -1.57
CA PHE A 111 8.97 9.39 -2.45
C PHE A 111 9.48 8.40 -3.50
N LEU A 112 10.69 8.58 -4.03
CA LEU A 112 11.32 7.59 -4.90
C LEU A 112 11.57 6.26 -4.18
N VAL A 113 12.03 6.30 -2.93
CA VAL A 113 12.20 5.11 -2.09
C VAL A 113 10.86 4.42 -1.86
N LEU A 114 9.80 5.17 -1.52
CA LEU A 114 8.46 4.61 -1.37
C LEU A 114 7.93 3.99 -2.67
N ALA A 115 8.16 4.64 -3.82
CA ALA A 115 7.78 4.09 -5.11
C ALA A 115 8.53 2.77 -5.39
N PHE A 116 9.83 2.72 -5.11
CA PHE A 116 10.61 1.49 -5.26
C PHE A 116 10.09 0.37 -4.36
N VAL A 117 9.76 0.67 -3.10
CA VAL A 117 9.16 -0.29 -2.17
C VAL A 117 7.82 -0.81 -2.70
N SER A 118 6.92 0.06 -3.17
CA SER A 118 5.65 -0.37 -3.79
C SER A 118 5.86 -1.24 -5.03
N LEU A 119 6.89 -0.97 -5.82
CA LEU A 119 7.23 -1.77 -7.00
C LEU A 119 7.77 -3.15 -6.62
N MET A 120 8.63 -3.22 -5.59
CA MET A 120 9.10 -4.50 -5.04
C MET A 120 7.95 -5.33 -4.47
N ASP A 121 7.01 -4.71 -3.76
CA ASP A 121 5.84 -5.39 -3.21
C ASP A 121 4.94 -5.96 -4.32
N GLY A 122 4.70 -5.17 -5.37
CA GLY A 122 4.00 -5.65 -6.58
C GLY A 122 4.71 -6.84 -7.25
N PHE A 123 6.05 -6.85 -7.25
CA PHE A 123 6.81 -7.98 -7.79
C PHE A 123 6.73 -9.22 -6.89
N MET A 124 6.81 -9.06 -5.57
CA MET A 124 6.61 -10.17 -4.63
C MET A 124 5.22 -10.77 -4.77
N LEU A 125 4.19 -9.93 -4.93
CA LEU A 125 2.82 -10.38 -5.17
C LEU A 125 2.72 -11.23 -6.44
N LEU A 126 3.34 -10.80 -7.55
CA LEU A 126 3.38 -11.58 -8.79
C LEU A 126 4.06 -12.95 -8.64
N LEU A 127 5.01 -13.09 -7.71
CA LEU A 127 5.63 -14.38 -7.38
C LEU A 127 4.74 -15.26 -6.50
N VAL A 128 3.92 -14.66 -5.64
CA VAL A 128 3.02 -15.39 -4.72
C VAL A 128 1.73 -15.82 -5.42
N SER A 129 1.20 -15.03 -6.36
CA SER A 129 0.00 -15.36 -7.14
C SER A 129 0.25 -16.34 -8.30
N LYS A 130 1.46 -16.89 -8.43
CA LYS A 130 1.83 -17.97 -9.37
C LYS A 130 2.04 -19.28 -8.64
#